data_AF-A0A8C2N4P5-F1
#
_entry.id   AF-A0A8C2N4P5-F1
#
_cell.length_a   1.000
_cell.length_b   1.000
_cell.length_c   1.000
_cell.angle_alpha   90.00
_cell.angle_beta   90.00
_cell.angle_gamma   90.00
#
_symmetry.space_group_name_H-M   'P 1'
#
loop_
_entity.id
_entity.type
_entity.pdbx_description
1 polymer ?
#
loop_
_entity_poly.entity_id
_entity_poly.type
_entity_poly.pdbx_seq_one_letter_code
_entity_poly.pdbx_strand_id
1 'polypeptide(L)' 'MSQAEFDKAAEEVKRLETQPTDEEMLFIYSHFKQATVGDAKWDSWNKLKGTSKESAMKTYVEKVEELKKKYVI' A
#
# COMPACT_ATOMS: atom_id res chain seq x y z
N MET A 1 -6.12 12.27 -2.74
CA MET A 1 -6.55 11.15 -1.86
C MET A 1 -6.63 11.64 -0.42
N SER A 2 -7.64 11.22 0.36
CA SER A 2 -7.72 11.61 1.77
C SER A 2 -6.97 10.64 2.69
N GLN A 3 -6.45 11.16 3.80
CA GLN A 3 -5.83 10.33 4.85
C GLN A 3 -6.80 9.26 5.38
N ALA A 4 -8.10 9.59 5.47
CA ALA A 4 -9.13 8.67 5.94
C ALA A 4 -9.33 7.45 5.03
N GLU A 5 -9.27 7.64 3.71
CA GLU A 5 -9.35 6.53 2.75
C GLU A 5 -8.13 5.61 2.85
N PHE A 6 -6.95 6.20 3.04
CA PHE A 6 -5.72 5.45 3.25
C PHE A 6 -5.75 4.64 4.54
N ASP A 7 -6.18 5.26 5.64
CA ASP A 7 -6.29 4.59 6.94
C ASP A 7 -7.31 3.44 6.88
N LYS A 8 -8.45 3.66 6.21
CA LYS A 8 -9.45 2.62 5.97
C LYS A 8 -8.87 1.45 5.19
N ALA A 9 -8.16 1.72 4.08
CA ALA A 9 -7.52 0.67 3.29
C ALA A 9 -6.47 -0.11 4.10
N ALA A 10 -5.73 0.57 4.97
CA ALA A 10 -4.75 -0.07 5.85
C ALA A 10 -5.38 -1.01 6.88
N GLU A 11 -6.56 -0.68 7.38
CA GLU A 11 -7.34 -1.59 8.23
C GLU A 11 -7.97 -2.73 7.45
N GLU A 12 -8.41 -2.50 6.21
CA GLU A 12 -9.01 -3.54 5.38
C GLU A 12 -8.00 -4.59 4.90
N VAL A 13 -6.77 -4.21 4.59
CA VAL A 13 -5.68 -5.17 4.29
C VAL A 13 -5.47 -6.16 5.43
N LYS A 14 -5.61 -5.72 6.69
CA LYS A 14 -5.47 -6.59 7.86
C LYS A 14 -6.62 -7.58 8.01
N ARG A 15 -7.75 -7.35 7.34
CA ARG A 15 -8.97 -8.16 7.41
C ARG A 15 -9.11 -9.16 6.26
N LEU A 16 -8.11 -9.26 5.38
CA LEU A 16 -8.10 -10.26 4.31
C LEU A 16 -8.05 -11.67 4.93
N GLU A 17 -8.97 -12.55 4.54
CA GLU A 17 -9.01 -13.93 5.05
C GLU A 17 -7.84 -14.77 4.56
N THR A 18 -7.31 -14.42 3.39
CA THR A 18 -6.12 -15.06 2.82
C THR A 18 -4.98 -14.07 2.78
N GLN A 19 -3.80 -14.51 3.23
CA GLN A 19 -2.59 -13.72 3.10
C GLN A 19 -2.24 -13.52 1.62
N PRO A 20 -2.09 -12.26 1.14
CA PRO A 20 -1.62 -11.97 -0.20
C PRO A 20 -0.23 -12.57 -0.45
N THR A 21 0.20 -12.63 -1.71
CA THR A 21 1.54 -13.12 -2.03
C THR A 21 2.63 -12.21 -1.45
N ASP A 22 3.84 -12.74 -1.28
CA ASP A 22 4.99 -11.95 -0.80
C ASP A 22 5.23 -10.70 -1.65
N GLU A 23 5.01 -10.79 -2.97
CA GLU A 23 5.13 -9.67 -3.89
C GLU A 23 4.08 -8.58 -3.62
N GLU A 24 2.82 -8.98 -3.39
CA GLU A 24 1.72 -8.05 -3.06
C GLU A 24 1.94 -7.39 -1.70
N MET A 25 2.44 -8.15 -0.72
CA MET A 25 2.79 -7.64 0.61
C MET A 25 3.96 -6.65 0.54
N LEU A 26 5.00 -6.94 -0.24
CA LEU A 26 6.12 -6.02 -0.47
C LEU A 26 5.65 -4.73 -1.17
N PHE A 27 4.71 -4.84 -2.10
CA PHE A 27 4.12 -3.70 -2.78
C PHE A 27 3.35 -2.81 -1.81
N ILE A 28 2.44 -3.39 -1.01
CA ILE A 28 1.67 -2.68 0.03
C ILE A 28 2.62 -1.98 1.00
N TYR A 29 3.63 -2.70 1.50
CA TYR A 29 4.56 -2.18 2.49
C TYR A 29 5.39 -1.01 1.93
N SER A 30 5.96 -1.14 0.73
CA SER A 30 6.76 -0.08 0.13
C SER A 30 5.96 1.21 -0.09
N HIS A 31 4.74 1.11 -0.59
CA HIS A 31 3.86 2.27 -0.80
C HIS A 31 3.37 2.87 0.52
N PHE A 32 3.06 2.04 1.51
CA PHE A 32 2.71 2.51 2.86
C PHE A 32 3.86 3.31 3.49
N LYS A 33 5.11 2.84 3.36
CA LYS A 33 6.29 3.56 3.86
C LYS A 33 6.55 4.84 3.08
N GLN A 34 6.42 4.83 1.75
CA GLN A 34 6.54 6.05 0.93
C GLN A 34 5.48 7.09 1.32
N ALA A 35 4.23 6.66 1.53
CA ALA A 35 3.12 7.52 1.94
C ALA A 35 3.33 8.16 3.33
N THR A 36 3.81 7.38 4.30
CA THR A 36 3.93 7.83 5.70
C THR A 36 5.26 8.54 5.96
N VAL A 37 6.38 7.91 5.59
CA VAL A 37 7.72 8.35 5.92
C VAL A 37 8.31 9.26 4.83
N GLY A 38 8.02 9.03 3.55
CA GLY A 38 8.61 9.79 2.43
C GLY A 38 9.76 9.04 1.75
N ASP A 39 10.90 9.68 1.49
CA ASP A 39 11.99 9.05 0.74
C ASP A 39 12.59 7.82 1.44
N ALA A 40 12.87 6.82 0.61
CA ALA A 40 13.29 5.49 1.02
C ALA A 40 14.69 5.40 1.63
N LYS A 41 14.83 4.53 2.64
CA LYS A 41 16.14 4.09 3.16
C LYS A 41 16.59 2.71 2.65
N TRP A 42 15.75 2.00 1.90
CA TRP A 42 15.97 0.60 1.49
C TRP A 42 15.73 0.40 -0.01
N ASP A 43 16.45 -0.53 -0.65
CA ASP A 43 16.50 -0.68 -2.11
C ASP A 43 15.15 -0.97 -2.78
N SER A 44 14.30 -1.79 -2.17
CA SER A 44 12.95 -2.06 -2.70
C SER A 44 12.05 -0.82 -2.69
N TRP A 45 12.34 0.13 -1.80
CA TRP A 45 11.61 1.39 -1.63
C TRP A 45 12.27 2.52 -2.45
N ASN A 46 13.57 2.43 -2.75
CA ASN A 46 14.29 3.37 -3.63
C ASN A 46 13.66 3.47 -5.04
N LYS A 47 12.97 2.43 -5.50
CA LYS A 47 12.22 2.46 -6.78
C LYS A 47 11.06 3.47 -6.79
N LEU A 48 10.58 3.89 -5.61
CA LEU A 48 9.53 4.89 -5.43
C LEU A 48 10.10 6.28 -5.12
N LYS A 49 11.43 6.47 -5.22
CA LYS A 49 12.07 7.76 -4.99
C LYS A 49 11.54 8.80 -5.99
N GLY A 50 11.13 9.96 -5.48
CA GLY A 50 10.48 11.01 -6.28
C GLY A 50 8.97 10.86 -6.42
N THR A 51 8.39 9.74 -5.96
CA THR A 51 6.92 9.61 -5.84
C THR A 51 6.43 10.43 -4.66
N SER A 52 5.44 11.30 -4.88
CA SER A 52 4.84 12.08 -3.79
C SER A 52 4.10 11.17 -2.81
N LYS A 53 3.99 11.61 -1.55
CA LYS A 53 3.20 10.90 -0.54
C LYS A 53 1.76 10.65 -1.01
N GLU A 54 1.16 11.63 -1.68
CA GLU A 54 -0.20 11.51 -2.22
C GLU A 54 -0.30 10.45 -3.31
N SER A 55 0.65 10.41 -4.24
CA SER A 55 0.67 9.40 -5.29
C SER A 55 0.86 8.00 -4.70
N ALA A 56 1.74 7.85 -3.70
CA ALA A 56 1.95 6.59 -3.02
C ALA A 56 0.70 6.12 -2.25
N MET A 57 0.00 7.04 -1.57
CA MET A 57 -1.28 6.74 -0.92
C MET A 57 -2.34 6.27 -1.92
N LYS A 58 -2.42 6.92 -3.08
CA LYS A 58 -3.38 6.53 -4.13
C LYS A 58 -3.11 5.12 -4.63
N THR A 59 -1.87 4.83 -5.02
CA THR A 59 -1.49 3.49 -5.51
C THR A 59 -1.67 2.42 -4.43
N TYR A 60 -1.41 2.75 -3.16
CA TYR A 60 -1.70 1.87 -2.04
C TYR A 60 -3.19 1.48 -2.00
N VAL A 61 -4.08 2.47 -1.95
CA VAL A 61 -5.53 2.24 -1.85
C VAL A 61 -6.05 1.45 -3.05
N GLU A 62 -5.60 1.78 -4.26
CA GLU A 62 -5.95 1.03 -5.47
C GLU A 62 -5.55 -0.44 -5.37
N LYS A 63 -4.35 -0.73 -4.85
CA LYS A 63 -3.89 -2.12 -4.68
C LYS A 63 -4.69 -2.85 -3.61
N VAL A 64 -5.04 -2.18 -2.51
CA VAL A 64 -5.90 -2.77 -1.47
C VAL A 64 -7.25 -3.18 -2.04
N GLU A 65 -7.89 -2.32 -2.82
CA GLU A 65 -9.17 -2.61 -3.46
C GLU A 65 -9.08 -3.79 -4.45
N GLU A 66 -7.96 -3.92 -5.17
CA GLU A 66 -7.70 -5.09 -6.02
C GLU A 66 -7.58 -6.38 -5.20
N LEU A 67 -6.82 -6.33 -4.10
CA LEU A 67 -6.61 -7.49 -3.23
C LEU A 67 -7.89 -7.92 -2.53
N LYS A 68 -8.72 -6.96 -2.10
CA LYS A 68 -10.07 -7.24 -1.57
C LYS A 68 -10.92 -8.00 -2.57
N LYS A 69 -10.86 -7.65 -3.85
CA LYS A 69 -11.60 -8.36 -4.94
C LYS A 69 -10.99 -9.71 -5.31
N LYS A 70 -9.71 -9.92 -5.03
CA LYS A 70 -9.00 -11.16 -5.34
C LYS A 70 -9.13 -12.20 -4.24
N TYR A 71 -9.07 -11.75 -2.98
CA TYR A 71 -9.10 -12.58 -1.77
C TYR A 71 -10.44 -12.44 -1.04
N VAL A 72 -11.51 -12.26 -1.81
CA VAL A 72 -12.86 -11.88 -1.36
C VAL A 72 -13.38 -12.73 -0.22
N ILE A 73 -14.02 -12.00 0.69
CA ILE A 73 -15.17 -12.38 1.53
C ILE A 73 -16.44 -11.96 0.78
#